data_AF-A0A4U9D9Z0-F1
#
_entry.id   AF-A0A4U9D9Z0-F1
#
_cell.length_a   1.000
_cell.length_b   1.000
_cell.length_c   1.000
_cell.angle_alpha   90.00
_cell.angle_beta   90.00
_cell.angle_gamma   90.00
#
_symmetry.space_group_name_H-M   'P 1'
#
loop_
_entity.id
_entity.type
_entity.pdbx_description
1 polymer ?
#
loop_
_entity_poly.entity_id
_entity_poly.type
_entity_poly.pdbx_seq_one_letter_code
_entity_poly.pdbx_strand_id
1 'polypeptide(L)' 'MSDKIIHLTDDSFDTDVLKADGLILVDFWAEWCGPCKMIAPILDEIAGEYQGKLTVRN' A
#
# COMPACT_ATOMS: atom_id res chain seq x y z
N MET A 1 10.38 -6.05 -2.50
CA MET A 1 9.05 -6.28 -1.91
C MET A 1 9.23 -6.11 -0.42
N SER A 2 8.83 -4.95 0.10
CA SER A 2 8.97 -4.61 1.51
C SER A 2 7.99 -5.43 2.34
N ASP A 3 8.44 -5.99 3.46
CA ASP A 3 7.59 -6.71 4.42
C ASP A 3 6.53 -5.81 5.11
N LYS A 4 6.52 -4.51 4.76
CA LYS A 4 5.66 -3.48 5.34
C LYS A 4 4.42 -3.15 4.51
N ILE A 5 4.32 -3.64 3.26
CA ILE A 5 3.16 -3.41 2.40
C ILE A 5 2.25 -4.64 2.46
N ILE A 6 0.98 -4.40 2.76
CA ILE A 6 -0.05 -5.45 2.78
C ILE A 6 -0.69 -5.55 1.40
N HIS A 7 -0.68 -6.76 0.84
CA HIS A 7 -1.36 -7.06 -0.42
C HIS A 7 -2.86 -7.26 -0.20
N LEU A 8 -3.67 -6.52 -0.92
CA LEU A 8 -5.12 -6.51 -0.84
C LEU A 8 -5.74 -7.47 -1.85
N THR A 9 -6.92 -7.94 -1.48
CA THR A 9 -7.87 -8.54 -2.41
C THR A 9 -9.21 -7.81 -2.28
N ASP A 10 -10.11 -8.04 -3.24
CA ASP A 10 -11.48 -7.52 -3.16
C ASP A 10 -12.16 -7.92 -1.84
N ASP A 11 -11.93 -9.17 -1.40
CA ASP A 11 -12.49 -9.71 -0.15
C ASP A 11 -11.86 -9.07 1.10
N SER A 12 -10.56 -8.73 1.05
CA SER A 12 -9.85 -8.18 2.21
C SER A 12 -10.06 -6.67 2.37
N PHE A 13 -10.45 -5.96 1.30
CA PHE A 13 -10.53 -4.49 1.26
C PHE A 13 -11.38 -3.89 2.38
N ASP A 14 -12.53 -4.48 2.70
CA ASP A 14 -13.39 -3.99 3.77
C ASP A 14 -12.70 -4.02 5.14
N THR A 15 -11.99 -5.11 5.45
CA THR A 15 -11.29 -5.26 6.73
C THR A 15 -10.00 -4.47 6.77
N ASP A 16 -9.25 -4.52 5.67
CA ASP A 16 -7.90 -3.96 5.56
C ASP A 16 -7.89 -2.47 5.26
N VAL A 17 -8.93 -1.91 4.66
CA VAL A 17 -8.96 -0.48 4.32
C VAL A 17 -10.07 0.23 5.06
N LEU A 18 -11.32 -0.25 4.94
CA LEU A 18 -12.47 0.49 5.45
C LEU A 18 -12.61 0.43 6.98
N LYS A 19 -12.21 -0.69 7.58
CA LYS A 19 -12.24 -0.92 9.03
C LYS A 19 -10.90 -0.74 9.71
N ALA A 20 -9.84 -0.41 8.96
CA ALA A 20 -8.52 -0.19 9.53
C ALA A 20 -8.46 1.14 10.28
N ASP A 21 -7.72 1.14 11.39
CA ASP A 21 -7.44 2.36 12.13
C ASP A 21 -6.33 3.18 11.47
N GLY A 22 -6.47 4.50 11.51
CA GLY A 22 -5.47 5.44 11.01
C GLY A 22 -5.57 5.70 9.50
N LEU A 23 -4.53 6.33 8.96
CA LEU A 23 -4.50 6.73 7.56
C LEU A 23 -3.98 5.59 6.69
N ILE A 24 -4.72 5.26 5.63
CA ILE A 24 -4.37 4.22 4.66
C ILE A 24 -4.13 4.87 3.30
N LEU A 25 -2.98 4.58 2.70
CA LEU A 25 -2.68 4.87 1.30
C LEU A 25 -2.78 3.58 0.51
N VAL A 26 -3.68 3.53 -0.46
CA VAL A 26 -3.87 2.37 -1.34
C VAL A 26 -3.25 2.66 -2.70
N ASP A 27 -2.35 1.79 -3.15
CA ASP A 27 -1.79 1.80 -4.50
C ASP A 27 -2.53 0.81 -5.39
N PHE A 28 -3.39 1.33 -6.27
CA PHE A 28 -4.04 0.52 -7.30
C PHE A 28 -3.13 0.42 -8.51
N TRP A 29 -2.51 -0.74 -8.71
CA TRP A 29 -1.48 -0.95 -9.71
C TRP A 29 -1.77 -2.14 -10.63
N ALA A 30 -0.89 -2.36 -11.61
CA ALA A 30 -0.91 -3.54 -12.46
C ALA A 30 0.50 -3.88 -12.97
N GLU A 31 0.74 -5.16 -13.27
CA GLU A 31 2.02 -5.66 -13.78
C GLU A 31 2.47 -5.05 -15.11
N TRP A 32 1.54 -4.57 -15.91
CA TRP A 32 1.81 -3.93 -17.20
C TRP A 32 1.90 -2.40 -17.09
N CYS A 33 1.72 -1.83 -15.90
CA CYS A 33 1.77 -0.39 -15.67
C CYS A 33 3.21 0.08 -15.44
N GLY A 34 3.84 0.63 -16.48
CA GLY A 34 5.18 1.23 -16.40
C GLY A 34 5.31 2.31 -15.32
N PRO A 35 4.40 3.31 -15.24
CA PRO A 35 4.42 4.32 -14.18
C PRO A 35 4.33 3.74 -12.76
N CYS A 36 3.50 2.72 -12.55
CA CYS A 36 3.33 2.08 -11.25
C CYS A 36 4.65 1.46 -10.76
N LYS A 37 5.40 0.81 -11.66
CA LYS A 37 6.73 0.26 -11.33
C LYS A 37 7.75 1.33 -10.94
N MET A 38 7.64 2.53 -11.49
CA MET A 38 8.53 3.64 -11.14
C MET A 38 8.27 4.17 -9.73
N ILE A 39 7.01 4.18 -9.28
CA ILE A 39 6.64 4.70 -7.94
C ILE A 39 6.73 3.65 -6.83
N ALA A 40 6.69 2.36 -7.16
CA ALA A 40 6.78 1.27 -6.19
C ALA A 40 7.93 1.42 -5.15
N PRO A 41 9.20 1.71 -5.52
CA PRO A 41 10.25 1.89 -4.52
C PRO A 41 10.04 3.12 -3.62
N ILE A 42 9.38 4.16 -4.14
CA ILE A 42 9.05 5.37 -3.36
C ILE A 42 7.97 5.04 -2.31
N LEU A 43 7.00 4.20 -2.67
CA LEU A 43 5.98 3.71 -1.73
C LEU A 43 6.58 2.84 -0.62
N ASP A 44 7.57 2.00 -0.95
CA ASP A 44 8.34 1.22 0.04
C ASP A 44 9.07 2.15 1.04
N GLU A 45 9.69 3.24 0.55
CA GLU A 45 10.33 4.25 1.40
C GLU A 45 9.31 4.97 2.30
N ILE A 46 8.20 5.43 1.74
CA ILE A 46 7.12 6.12 2.48
C ILE A 46 6.55 5.21 3.58
N ALA A 47 6.34 3.92 3.30
CA ALA A 47 5.87 2.94 4.29
C ALA A 47 6.83 2.81 5.48
N GLY A 48 8.13 2.99 5.26
CA GLY A 48 9.15 3.04 6.30
C GLY A 48 9.15 4.35 7.08
N GLU A 49 9.21 5.48 6.37
CA GLU A 49 9.34 6.81 6.99
C GLU A 49 8.11 7.23 7.80
N TYR A 50 6.92 6.84 7.36
CA TYR A 50 5.65 7.22 7.98
C TYR A 50 5.06 6.13 8.88
N GLN A 51 5.87 5.16 9.31
CA GLN A 51 5.43 4.07 10.18
C GLN A 51 4.72 4.63 11.44
N GLY A 52 3.52 4.11 11.72
CA GLY A 52 2.66 4.55 12.83
C GLY A 52 1.82 5.80 12.54
N LYS A 53 2.00 6.45 11.38
CA LYS A 53 1.18 7.58 10.92
C LYS A 53 0.39 7.24 9.65
N LEU A 54 0.98 6.46 8.76
CA LEU A 54 0.42 6.02 7.49
C LEU A 54 0.74 4.54 7.28
N THR A 55 -0.21 3.80 6.74
CA THR A 55 0.02 2.42 6.28
C THR A 55 -0.21 2.35 4.77
N VAL A 56 0.71 1.71 4.04
CA VAL A 56 0.64 1.52 2.59
C VAL A 56 0.13 0.11 2.28
N ARG A 57 -0.83 -0.02 1.34
CA ARG A 57 -1.42 -1.29 0.91
C ARG A 57 -1.61 -1.30 -0.61
N ASN A 58 -1.51 -2.44 -1.28
CA ASN A 58 -1.57 -2.53 -2.75
C ASN A 58 -2.08 -3.86 -3.28
#